data_AF-A0A8T0UGS9-F1
#
_entry.id   AF-A0A8T0UGS9-F1
#
_cell.length_a   1.000
_cell.length_b   1.000
_cell.length_c   1.000
_cell.angle_alpha   90.00
_cell.angle_beta   90.00
_cell.angle_gamma   90.00
#
_symmetry.space_group_name_H-M   'P 1'
#
loop_
_entity.id
_entity.type
_entity.pdbx_description
1 polymer ?
#
loop_
_entity_poly.entity_id
_entity_poly.type
_entity_poly.pdbx_seq_one_letter_code
_entity_poly.pdbx_strand_id
1 'polypeptide(L)'
;MYEGIVGTTFKFIHCWFILRNEMKWNEWLVTASASNEEPAVQPVEENVDPTLPPRIDRPNGRDKAKKAHNSTSSSSSACMEVLQKMSIDRSAYEEQVQATSEEEAKEIASRSERKLAIQEEQLQIQKAQVEVQKEILQLQKEDREERIMTMDVEKMQPWVRDYYINKQKKISAMSFRDDGSNGPGGQ
;
A
#
# COMPACT_ATOMS: atom_id res chain seq x y z
N MET A 1 -15.72 -77.10 17.84
CA MET A 1 -16.57 -76.24 16.98
C MET A 1 -15.81 -75.47 15.89
N TYR A 2 -14.54 -75.06 16.03
CA TYR A 2 -13.73 -74.59 14.89
C TYR A 2 -12.92 -75.73 14.23
N GLU A 3 -12.28 -76.55 15.07
CA GLU A 3 -11.44 -77.68 14.64
C GLU A 3 -12.22 -78.79 13.91
N GLY A 4 -13.50 -78.99 14.25
CA GLY A 4 -14.38 -79.95 13.57
C GLY A 4 -14.90 -79.49 12.21
N ILE A 5 -14.74 -78.20 11.86
CA ILE A 5 -15.17 -77.63 10.57
C ILE A 5 -13.97 -77.40 9.65
N VAL A 6 -12.84 -76.94 10.21
CA VAL A 6 -11.66 -76.51 9.43
C VAL A 6 -10.47 -77.47 9.61
N GLY A 7 -10.59 -78.50 10.44
CA GLY A 7 -9.57 -79.54 10.64
C GLY A 7 -8.25 -79.05 11.27
N THR A 8 -8.19 -77.80 11.74
CA THR A 8 -7.00 -77.19 12.34
C THR A 8 -7.35 -76.40 13.61
N THR A 9 -6.44 -76.40 14.58
CA THR A 9 -6.60 -75.61 15.80
C THR A 9 -6.51 -74.12 15.48
N PHE A 10 -7.38 -73.33 16.09
CA PHE A 10 -7.35 -71.88 15.90
C PHE A 10 -6.09 -71.31 16.56
N LYS A 11 -5.12 -70.89 15.75
CA LYS A 11 -3.77 -70.48 16.19
C LYS A 11 -3.77 -69.28 17.14
N PHE A 12 -4.83 -68.47 17.15
CA PHE A 12 -4.96 -67.28 17.99
C PHE A 12 -5.99 -67.43 19.11
N ILE A 13 -6.35 -68.67 19.49
CA ILE A 13 -7.33 -68.92 20.56
C ILE A 13 -6.86 -68.33 21.89
N HIS A 14 -5.54 -68.32 22.13
CA HIS A 14 -4.95 -67.71 23.31
C HIS A 14 -5.18 -66.18 23.35
N CYS A 15 -5.01 -65.49 22.22
CA CYS A 15 -5.25 -64.06 22.11
C CYS A 15 -6.72 -63.73 22.38
N TRP A 16 -7.65 -64.57 21.92
CA TRP A 16 -9.08 -64.42 22.22
C TRP A 16 -9.37 -64.50 23.72
N PHE A 17 -8.79 -65.49 24.42
CA PHE A 17 -8.99 -65.63 25.87
C PHE A 17 -8.46 -64.44 26.68
N ILE A 18 -7.39 -63.79 26.21
CA ILE A 18 -6.85 -62.58 26.84
C ILE A 18 -7.78 -61.37 26.59
N LEU A 19 -8.24 -61.20 25.36
CA LEU A 19 -8.95 -59.99 24.95
C LEU A 19 -10.46 -60.00 25.22
N ARG A 20 -11.06 -61.18 25.47
CA ARG A 20 -12.52 -61.32 25.60
C ARG A 20 -13.15 -60.51 26.75
N ASN A 21 -12.37 -60.10 27.76
CA ASN A 21 -12.88 -59.35 28.92
C ASN A 21 -12.53 -57.84 28.87
N GLU A 22 -11.87 -57.37 27.80
CA GLU A 22 -11.58 -55.95 27.60
C GLU A 22 -12.88 -55.15 27.38
N MET A 23 -13.00 -54.00 28.06
CA MET A 23 -14.26 -53.23 28.10
C MET A 23 -14.75 -52.78 26.73
N LYS A 24 -13.85 -52.59 25.77
CA LYS A 24 -14.18 -52.17 24.41
C LYS A 24 -15.04 -53.19 23.65
N TRP A 25 -14.88 -54.48 23.94
CA TRP A 25 -15.70 -55.55 23.37
C TRP A 25 -16.94 -55.83 24.22
N ASN A 26 -16.85 -55.66 25.54
CA ASN A 26 -17.99 -55.80 26.45
C ASN A 26 -19.03 -54.68 26.26
N GLU A 27 -18.63 -53.43 26.03
CA GLU A 27 -19.57 -52.35 25.65
C GLU A 27 -20.30 -52.68 24.34
N TRP A 28 -19.60 -53.23 23.36
CA TRP A 28 -20.21 -53.65 22.10
C TRP A 28 -21.15 -54.84 22.27
N LEU A 29 -20.79 -55.84 23.09
CA LEU A 29 -21.65 -56.97 23.44
C LEU A 29 -22.88 -56.54 24.24
N VAL A 30 -22.72 -55.63 25.21
CA VAL A 30 -23.82 -55.03 25.98
C VAL A 30 -24.70 -54.17 25.10
N THR A 31 -24.16 -53.41 24.15
CA THR A 31 -24.97 -52.62 23.19
C THR A 31 -25.69 -53.50 22.18
N ALA A 32 -25.06 -54.60 21.75
CA ALA A 32 -25.67 -55.57 20.85
C ALA A 32 -26.78 -56.38 21.55
N SER A 33 -26.61 -56.72 22.84
CA SER A 33 -27.63 -57.42 23.63
C SER A 33 -28.69 -56.49 24.22
N ALA A 34 -28.38 -55.22 24.46
CA ALA A 34 -29.30 -54.18 24.93
C ALA A 34 -30.14 -53.55 23.81
N SER A 35 -29.98 -54.00 22.56
CA SER A 35 -30.93 -53.67 21.49
C SER A 35 -32.34 -54.24 21.73
N ASN A 36 -32.59 -54.88 22.87
CA ASN A 36 -33.88 -55.45 23.22
C ASN A 36 -34.50 -55.07 24.58
N GLU A 37 -33.96 -54.14 25.39
CA GLU A 37 -34.72 -53.62 26.57
C GLU A 37 -34.01 -52.40 27.22
N GLU A 38 -34.81 -51.42 27.69
CA GLU A 38 -34.37 -50.15 28.30
C GLU A 38 -33.57 -50.32 29.62
N PRO A 39 -32.65 -49.40 29.97
CA PRO A 39 -31.73 -49.61 31.09
C PRO A 39 -32.33 -49.19 32.44
N ALA A 40 -32.50 -50.16 33.32
CA ALA A 40 -32.64 -49.93 34.77
C ALA A 40 -31.26 -49.69 35.39
N VAL A 41 -31.10 -48.54 36.07
CA VAL A 41 -29.93 -48.18 36.87
C VAL A 41 -29.83 -49.14 38.07
N GLN A 42 -28.71 -49.85 38.21
CA GLN A 42 -28.33 -50.52 39.45
C GLN A 42 -26.87 -50.22 39.83
N PRO A 43 -26.55 -50.11 41.14
CA PRO A 43 -25.19 -49.82 41.60
C PRO A 43 -24.32 -51.07 41.47
N VAL A 44 -23.10 -50.90 40.97
CA VAL A 44 -22.10 -51.97 40.85
C VAL A 44 -21.62 -52.36 42.26
N GLU A 45 -22.00 -53.56 42.71
CA GLU A 45 -21.43 -54.20 43.89
C GLU A 45 -19.94 -54.50 43.67
N GLU A 46 -19.16 -54.28 44.73
CA GLU A 46 -17.71 -54.36 44.77
C GLU A 46 -17.27 -55.84 44.79
N ASN A 47 -16.90 -56.37 43.62
CA ASN A 47 -16.33 -57.72 43.51
C ASN A 47 -14.84 -57.68 43.88
N VAL A 48 -14.51 -58.01 45.13
CA VAL A 48 -13.14 -58.13 45.64
C VAL A 48 -12.60 -59.53 45.34
N ASP A 49 -12.03 -59.71 44.14
CA ASP A 49 -11.18 -60.86 43.80
C ASP A 49 -9.71 -60.54 44.19
N PRO A 50 -9.08 -61.30 45.11
CA PRO A 50 -7.75 -61.02 45.64
C PRO A 50 -6.60 -61.33 44.67
N THR A 51 -6.89 -61.73 43.42
CA THR A 51 -5.86 -62.03 42.40
C THR A 51 -5.51 -60.82 41.52
N LEU A 52 -6.17 -59.67 41.71
CA LEU A 52 -6.03 -58.50 40.84
C LEU A 52 -5.06 -57.43 41.40
N PRO A 53 -4.20 -56.83 40.55
CA PRO A 53 -3.35 -55.70 40.97
C PRO A 53 -4.19 -54.44 41.26
N PRO A 54 -3.69 -53.52 42.10
CA PRO A 54 -4.44 -52.33 42.54
C PRO A 54 -4.92 -51.48 41.35
N ARG A 55 -6.19 -51.05 41.38
CA ARG A 55 -6.71 -50.11 40.38
C ARG A 55 -6.06 -48.75 40.57
N ILE A 56 -5.37 -48.29 39.53
CA ILE A 56 -4.76 -46.95 39.48
C ILE A 56 -5.86 -45.94 39.18
N ASP A 57 -6.04 -44.95 40.07
CA ASP A 57 -6.96 -43.84 39.83
C ASP A 57 -6.53 -43.03 38.60
N ARG A 58 -7.52 -42.69 37.76
CA ARG A 58 -7.27 -41.96 36.52
C ARG A 58 -6.78 -40.54 36.84
N PRO A 59 -5.69 -40.05 36.22
CA PRO A 59 -5.17 -38.71 36.48
C PRO A 59 -6.18 -37.62 36.09
N ASN A 60 -6.15 -36.51 36.83
CA ASN A 60 -7.07 -35.39 36.64
C ASN A 60 -7.03 -34.87 35.19
N GLY A 61 -8.20 -34.78 34.59
CA GLY A 61 -8.36 -34.34 33.19
C GLY A 61 -8.02 -32.87 32.96
N ARG A 62 -7.61 -32.58 31.72
CA ARG A 62 -7.20 -31.27 31.19
C ARG A 62 -8.09 -30.10 31.64
N ASP A 63 -9.41 -30.29 31.62
CA ASP A 63 -10.36 -29.20 31.90
C ASP A 63 -10.43 -28.82 33.38
N LYS A 64 -10.26 -29.79 34.29
CA LYS A 64 -10.20 -29.51 35.74
C LYS A 64 -8.87 -28.86 36.13
N ALA A 65 -7.77 -29.27 35.48
CA ALA A 65 -6.47 -28.62 35.67
C ALA A 65 -6.45 -27.17 35.18
N LYS A 66 -7.12 -26.87 34.05
CA LYS A 66 -7.20 -25.51 33.49
C LYS A 66 -7.97 -24.54 34.38
N LYS A 67 -9.02 -25.01 35.07
CA LYS A 67 -9.81 -24.20 36.01
C LYS A 67 -9.02 -23.82 37.27
N ALA A 68 -8.15 -24.71 37.76
CA ALA A 68 -7.28 -24.43 38.92
C ALA A 68 -6.15 -23.42 38.60
N HIS A 69 -5.69 -23.34 37.36
CA HIS A 69 -4.67 -22.37 36.94
C HIS A 69 -5.23 -20.94 36.83
N ASN A 70 -6.54 -20.79 36.60
CA ASN A 70 -7.17 -19.47 36.45
C ASN A 70 -7.37 -18.72 37.79
N SER A 71 -7.22 -19.42 38.92
CA SER A 71 -7.34 -18.86 40.28
C SER A 71 -6.03 -18.34 40.87
N THR A 72 -4.89 -18.51 40.19
CA THR A 72 -3.57 -18.01 40.65
C THR A 72 -3.17 -16.77 39.85
N SER A 73 -3.86 -15.66 40.08
CA SER A 73 -3.62 -14.38 39.40
C SER A 73 -2.56 -13.54 40.12
N SER A 74 -1.28 -13.90 40.02
CA SER A 74 -0.20 -13.13 40.66
C SER A 74 1.04 -12.90 39.78
N SER A 75 0.89 -12.92 38.45
CA SER A 75 1.99 -12.69 37.48
C SER A 75 1.62 -11.80 36.28
N SER A 76 0.43 -11.18 36.30
CA SER A 76 -0.12 -10.46 35.14
C SER A 76 0.43 -9.04 34.94
N SER A 77 0.95 -8.41 36.01
CA SER A 77 1.49 -7.03 35.95
C SER A 77 2.71 -6.91 35.04
N ALA A 78 3.66 -7.86 35.13
CA ALA A 78 4.85 -7.86 34.29
C ALA A 78 4.52 -8.02 32.79
N CYS A 79 3.49 -8.80 32.45
CA CYS A 79 3.02 -8.94 31.07
C CYS A 79 2.39 -7.63 30.55
N MET A 80 1.58 -6.96 31.37
CA MET A 80 0.99 -5.67 31.03
C MET A 80 2.03 -4.56 30.88
N GLU A 81 3.03 -4.51 31.76
CA GLU A 81 4.13 -3.54 31.69
C GLU A 81 4.94 -3.68 30.39
N VAL A 82 5.24 -4.90 29.96
CA VAL A 82 5.94 -5.14 28.68
C VAL A 82 5.10 -4.67 27.49
N LEU A 83 3.80 -4.98 27.46
CA LEU A 83 2.92 -4.52 26.38
C LEU A 83 2.78 -2.99 26.35
N GLN A 84 2.69 -2.36 27.52
CA GLN A 84 2.66 -0.91 27.64
C GLN A 84 3.98 -0.31 27.14
N LYS A 85 5.12 -0.87 27.55
CA LYS A 85 6.45 -0.45 27.09
C LYS A 85 6.57 -0.56 25.57
N MET A 86 6.14 -1.69 24.99
CA MET A 86 6.12 -1.87 23.53
C MET A 86 5.25 -0.83 22.82
N SER A 87 4.11 -0.44 23.41
CA SER A 87 3.24 0.59 22.82
C SER A 87 3.88 1.98 22.84
N ILE A 88 4.57 2.33 23.93
CA ILE A 88 5.29 3.60 24.09
C ILE A 88 6.49 3.66 23.15
N ASP A 89 7.28 2.59 23.09
CA ASP A 89 8.45 2.52 22.23
C ASP A 89 8.04 2.59 20.75
N ARG A 90 6.90 1.98 20.39
CA ARG A 90 6.31 2.08 19.07
C ARG A 90 5.83 3.50 18.74
N SER A 91 5.12 4.17 19.64
CA SER A 91 4.66 5.55 19.39
C SER A 91 5.83 6.52 19.28
N ALA A 92 6.86 6.35 20.11
CA ALA A 92 8.07 7.17 20.06
C ALA A 92 8.84 6.97 18.74
N TYR A 93 8.90 5.73 18.25
CA TYR A 93 9.49 5.42 16.94
C TYR A 93 8.68 6.05 15.80
N GLU A 94 7.35 5.92 15.81
CA GLU A 94 6.47 6.51 14.80
C GLU A 94 6.57 8.04 14.77
N GLU A 95 6.65 8.69 15.94
CA GLU A 95 6.87 10.15 16.06
C GLU A 95 8.23 10.56 15.49
N GLN A 96 9.30 9.81 15.80
CA GLN A 96 10.63 10.09 15.26
C GLN A 96 10.67 9.95 13.74
N VAL A 97 10.04 8.91 13.19
CA VAL A 97 9.95 8.70 11.74
C VAL A 97 9.17 9.84 11.09
N GLN A 98 8.04 10.26 11.67
CA GLN A 98 7.26 11.39 11.17
C GLN A 98 8.07 12.69 11.21
N ALA A 99 8.77 12.98 12.31
CA ALA A 99 9.63 14.17 12.41
C ALA A 99 10.72 14.18 11.32
N THR A 100 11.41 13.05 11.10
CA THR A 100 12.41 12.96 10.02
C THR A 100 11.78 13.12 8.63
N SER A 101 10.59 12.54 8.39
CA SER A 101 9.88 12.68 7.12
C SER A 101 9.42 14.11 6.87
N GLU A 102 8.99 14.84 7.90
CA GLU A 102 8.58 16.23 7.79
C GLU A 102 9.77 17.15 7.50
N GLU A 103 10.91 16.91 8.14
CA GLU A 103 12.14 17.63 7.87
C GLU A 103 12.60 17.43 6.42
N GLU A 104 12.60 16.17 5.94
CA GLU A 104 12.90 15.85 4.55
C GLU A 104 11.91 16.51 3.58
N ALA A 105 10.60 16.49 3.90
CA ALA A 105 9.58 17.13 3.07
C ALA A 105 9.77 18.65 3.00
N LYS A 106 10.10 19.30 4.11
CA LYS A 106 10.43 20.75 4.16
C LYS A 106 11.68 21.05 3.34
N GLU A 107 12.70 20.21 3.44
CA GLU A 107 13.92 20.39 2.64
C GLU A 107 13.62 20.24 1.14
N ILE A 108 12.87 19.22 0.73
CA ILE A 108 12.45 19.01 -0.65
C ILE A 108 11.62 20.19 -1.15
N ALA A 109 10.66 20.67 -0.36
CA ALA A 109 9.84 21.84 -0.68
C ALA A 109 10.72 23.07 -0.94
N SER A 110 11.63 23.41 -0.01
CA SER A 110 12.54 24.56 -0.15
C SER A 110 13.46 24.45 -1.38
N ARG A 111 13.95 23.25 -1.70
CA ARG A 111 14.76 22.99 -2.90
C ARG A 111 13.92 23.15 -4.17
N SER A 112 12.66 22.71 -4.15
CA SER A 112 11.75 22.82 -5.28
C SER A 112 11.34 24.28 -5.54
N GLU A 113 11.07 25.06 -4.49
CA GLU A 113 10.77 26.49 -4.57
C GLU A 113 11.95 27.27 -5.15
N ARG A 114 13.19 26.99 -4.69
CA ARG A 114 14.39 27.62 -5.26
C ARG A 114 14.54 27.30 -6.75
N LYS A 115 14.30 26.05 -7.15
CA LYS A 115 14.37 25.65 -8.57
C LYS A 115 13.29 26.36 -9.39
N LEU A 116 12.08 26.46 -8.86
CA LEU A 116 10.95 27.13 -9.51
C LEU A 116 11.26 28.62 -9.70
N ALA A 117 11.77 29.32 -8.68
CA ALA A 117 12.16 30.72 -8.77
C ALA A 117 13.22 30.96 -9.87
N ILE A 118 14.23 30.10 -9.95
CA ILE A 118 15.24 30.17 -11.01
C ILE A 118 14.62 29.96 -12.40
N GLN A 119 13.67 29.02 -12.54
CA GLN A 119 12.96 28.79 -13.80
C GLN A 119 12.10 29.99 -14.21
N GLU A 120 11.42 30.63 -13.25
CA GLU A 120 10.65 31.84 -13.49
C GLU A 120 11.54 33.00 -13.94
N GLU A 121 12.67 33.24 -13.28
CA GLU A 121 13.65 34.24 -13.69
C GLU A 121 14.20 33.98 -15.10
N GLN A 122 14.53 32.72 -15.41
CA GLN A 122 14.97 32.33 -16.76
C GLN A 122 13.90 32.62 -17.81
N LEU A 123 12.65 32.34 -17.51
CA LEU A 123 11.53 32.62 -18.42
C LEU A 123 11.36 34.13 -18.61
N GLN A 124 11.45 34.93 -17.54
CA GLN A 124 11.40 36.39 -17.63
C GLN A 124 12.53 36.95 -18.51
N ILE A 125 13.77 36.45 -18.34
CA ILE A 125 14.91 36.83 -19.17
C ILE A 125 14.66 36.46 -20.64
N GLN A 126 14.17 35.26 -20.93
CA GLN A 126 13.84 34.83 -22.29
C GLN A 126 12.76 35.71 -22.92
N LYS A 127 11.71 36.05 -22.16
CA LYS A 127 10.66 36.96 -22.63
C LYS A 127 11.22 38.34 -22.96
N ALA A 128 12.06 38.90 -22.09
CA ALA A 128 12.72 40.18 -22.34
C ALA A 128 13.64 40.12 -23.57
N GLN A 129 14.39 39.02 -23.74
CA GLN A 129 15.24 38.81 -24.91
C GLN A 129 14.43 38.77 -26.22
N VAL A 130 13.29 38.08 -26.22
CA VAL A 130 12.39 38.04 -27.38
C VAL A 130 11.84 39.44 -27.68
N GLU A 131 11.49 40.21 -26.65
CA GLU A 131 10.98 41.57 -26.85
C GLU A 131 12.05 42.49 -27.45
N VAL A 132 13.27 42.46 -26.92
CA VAL A 132 14.42 43.17 -27.49
C VAL A 132 14.69 42.74 -28.93
N GLN A 133 14.57 41.45 -29.26
CA GLN A 133 14.72 40.98 -30.64
C GLN A 133 13.65 41.54 -31.59
N LYS A 134 12.40 41.66 -31.13
CA LYS A 134 11.33 42.29 -31.92
C LYS A 134 11.61 43.76 -32.14
N GLU A 135 12.02 44.49 -31.11
CA GLU A 135 12.39 45.91 -31.21
C GLU A 135 13.55 46.10 -32.19
N ILE A 136 14.60 45.25 -32.12
CA ILE A 136 15.71 45.29 -33.08
C ILE A 136 15.22 45.05 -34.51
N LEU A 137 14.34 44.05 -34.73
CA LEU A 137 13.79 43.79 -36.06
C LEU A 137 12.93 44.96 -36.57
N GLN A 138 12.20 45.61 -35.68
CA GLN A 138 11.41 46.79 -36.01
C GLN A 138 12.30 47.97 -36.39
N LEU A 139 13.32 48.28 -35.58
CA LEU A 139 14.30 49.33 -35.88
C LEU A 139 15.04 49.05 -37.19
N GLN A 140 15.39 47.78 -37.48
CA GLN A 140 16.00 47.41 -38.76
C GLN A 140 15.05 47.62 -39.94
N LYS A 141 13.75 47.38 -39.76
CA LYS A 141 12.74 47.64 -40.77
C LYS A 141 12.60 49.15 -41.01
N GLU A 142 12.54 49.95 -39.95
CA GLU A 142 12.49 51.41 -40.00
C GLU A 142 13.73 51.99 -40.69
N ASP A 143 14.94 51.57 -40.31
CA ASP A 143 16.19 51.97 -40.97
C ASP A 143 16.22 51.59 -42.47
N ARG A 144 15.64 50.44 -42.83
CA ARG A 144 15.48 50.06 -44.23
C ARG A 144 14.51 50.98 -44.97
N GLU A 145 13.40 51.36 -44.34
CA GLU A 145 12.42 52.28 -44.90
C GLU A 145 12.99 53.69 -45.06
N GLU A 146 13.69 54.22 -44.04
CA GLU A 146 14.41 55.50 -44.09
C GLU A 146 15.46 55.52 -45.22
N ARG A 147 16.25 54.45 -45.34
CA ARG A 147 17.23 54.31 -46.44
C ARG A 147 16.57 54.33 -47.81
N ILE A 148 15.38 53.72 -47.96
CA ILE A 148 14.63 53.75 -49.23
C ILE A 148 14.06 55.14 -49.49
N MET A 149 13.53 55.82 -48.46
CA MET A 149 12.96 57.16 -48.57
C MET A 149 14.01 58.24 -48.88
N THR A 150 15.23 58.10 -48.36
CA THR A 150 16.34 59.05 -48.57
C THR A 150 17.13 58.80 -49.86
N MET A 151 16.89 57.68 -50.56
CA MET A 151 17.62 57.31 -51.77
C MET A 151 17.21 58.18 -52.96
N ASP A 152 18.20 58.81 -53.59
CA ASP A 152 18.03 59.60 -54.82
C ASP A 152 17.73 58.70 -56.03
N VAL A 153 16.49 58.78 -56.51
CA VAL A 153 15.94 57.96 -57.60
C VAL A 153 16.18 58.55 -59.00
N GLU A 154 16.59 59.81 -59.11
CA GLU A 154 16.77 60.47 -60.41
C GLU A 154 17.96 59.89 -61.18
N LYS A 155 19.01 59.49 -60.46
CA LYS A 155 20.26 58.94 -61.01
C LYS A 155 20.17 57.48 -61.45
N MET A 156 19.06 56.79 -61.21
CA MET A 156 18.89 55.37 -61.52
C MET A 156 18.32 55.14 -62.94
N GLN A 157 18.52 53.93 -63.49
CA GLN A 157 17.90 53.54 -64.76
C GLN A 157 16.36 53.62 -64.67
N PRO A 158 15.65 53.97 -65.77
CA PRO A 158 14.20 54.23 -65.72
C PRO A 158 13.36 53.12 -65.07
N TRP A 159 13.64 51.85 -65.37
CA TRP A 159 12.91 50.72 -64.80
C TRP A 159 13.18 50.51 -63.28
N VAL A 160 14.38 50.84 -62.80
CA VAL A 160 14.75 50.78 -61.38
C VAL A 160 14.14 51.95 -60.61
N ARG A 161 14.10 53.12 -61.26
CA ARG A 161 13.48 54.34 -60.72
C ARG A 161 12.01 54.11 -60.37
N ASP A 162 11.22 53.59 -61.32
CA ASP A 162 9.79 53.35 -61.11
C ASP A 162 9.53 52.36 -59.95
N TYR A 163 10.38 51.34 -59.80
CA TYR A 163 10.32 50.40 -58.69
C TYR A 163 10.48 51.11 -57.33
N TYR A 164 11.52 51.93 -57.16
CA TYR A 164 11.77 52.61 -55.89
C TYR A 164 10.77 53.73 -55.61
N ILE A 165 10.30 54.45 -56.63
CA ILE A 165 9.21 55.43 -56.48
C ILE A 165 7.95 54.76 -55.93
N ASN A 166 7.55 53.62 -56.51
CA ASN A 166 6.38 52.87 -56.02
C ASN A 166 6.61 52.34 -54.60
N LYS A 167 7.84 51.97 -54.26
CA LYS A 167 8.20 51.52 -52.91
C LYS A 167 8.14 52.65 -51.88
N GLN A 168 8.68 53.84 -52.21
CA GLN A 168 8.57 55.05 -51.38
C GLN A 168 7.11 55.43 -51.14
N LYS A 169 6.28 55.47 -52.20
CA LYS A 169 4.84 55.73 -52.10
C LYS A 169 4.13 54.72 -51.18
N LYS A 170 4.49 53.44 -51.29
CA LYS A 170 3.92 52.38 -50.44
C LYS A 170 4.31 52.55 -48.97
N ILE A 171 5.57 52.90 -48.69
CA ILE A 171 6.04 53.20 -47.33
C ILE A 171 5.26 54.39 -46.76
N SER A 172 5.20 55.51 -47.48
CA SER A 172 4.44 56.69 -47.04
C SER A 172 2.96 56.40 -46.77
N ALA A 173 2.31 55.60 -47.63
CA ALA A 173 0.91 55.20 -47.44
C ALA A 173 0.72 54.26 -46.23
N MET A 174 1.72 53.43 -45.90
CA MET A 174 1.68 52.56 -44.72
C MET A 174 1.88 53.36 -43.44
N SER A 175 2.86 54.28 -43.40
CA SER A 175 3.10 55.16 -42.25
C SER A 175 1.87 56.00 -41.90
N PHE A 176 1.13 56.48 -42.91
CA PHE A 176 -0.10 57.24 -42.71
C PHE A 176 -1.24 56.42 -42.09
N ARG A 177 -1.23 55.09 -42.26
CA ARG A 177 -2.27 54.20 -41.72
C ARG A 177 -1.97 53.74 -40.30
N ASP A 178 -0.69 53.59 -39.96
CA ASP A 178 -0.26 53.14 -38.62
C ASP A 178 -0.50 54.25 -37.57
N ASP A 179 -0.24 55.51 -37.93
CA ASP A 179 -0.45 56.68 -37.06
C ASP A 179 -1.94 56.95 -36.75
N GLY A 180 -2.85 56.49 -37.63
CA GLY A 180 -4.30 56.58 -37.44
C GLY A 180 -4.90 55.49 -36.54
N SER A 181 -4.16 54.44 -36.21
CA SER A 181 -4.66 53.28 -35.44
C SER A 181 -4.37 53.36 -33.93
N ASN A 182 -3.51 54.27 -33.48
CA ASN A 182 -3.12 54.45 -32.07
C ASN A 182 -3.78 55.68 -31.41
N GLY A 183 -4.99 56.04 -31.81
CA GLY A 183 -5.79 57.06 -31.13
C GLY A 183 -6.26 56.57 -29.75
N PRO A 184 -6.18 57.38 -28.67
CA PRO A 184 -6.57 56.96 -27.34
C PRO A 184 -8.08 56.71 -27.30
N GLY A 185 -8.46 55.44 -27.11
CA GLY A 185 -9.83 55.06 -26.78
C GLY A 185 -10.19 55.58 -25.40
N GLY A 186 -10.65 56.83 -25.33
CA GLY A 186 -11.22 57.43 -24.14
C GLY A 186 -12.70 57.09 -24.01
N GLN A 187 -13.05 56.30 -22.98
CA GLN A 187 -14.06 56.56 -21.96
C GLN A 187 -14.27 55.32 -21.08
#